data_AF-A0A6P1CCX5-F1
#
_entry.id   AF-A0A6P1CCX5-F1
#
_cell.length_a   1.000
_cell.length_b   1.000
_cell.length_c   1.000
_cell.angle_alpha   90.00
_cell.angle_beta   90.00
_cell.angle_gamma   90.00
#
_symmetry.space_group_name_H-M   'P 1'
#
loop_
_entity.id
_entity.type
_entity.pdbx_description
1 polymer ?
#
loop_
_entity_poly.entity_id
_entity_poly.type
_entity_poly.pdbx_seq_one_letter_code
_entity_poly.pdbx_strand_id
1 'polypeptide(L)'
;MSARSAYSVPQRILHWLMALLIFFNLLFPDGMNAWRRLIRHGQTPTSADIANANIHAYAGIAILLLAIVRLALKFSSEAPSMPDGQPVIVHYIASVTHVLLYALIFAMPLSGMAAYYLGVDTAAFLHGGPIKAVLWTVVVLHIFGALVQHFYFRSDVLRRMTIG
;
A
#
# COMPACT_ATOMS: atom_id res chain seq x y z
N MET A 1 31.98 2.39 9.20
CA MET A 1 30.75 1.59 9.42
C MET A 1 30.54 0.75 8.17
N SER A 2 30.47 -0.58 8.30
CA SER A 2 30.20 -1.45 7.14
C SER A 2 28.80 -1.12 6.60
N ALA A 3 28.68 -0.82 5.31
CA ALA A 3 27.38 -0.55 4.70
C ALA A 3 26.48 -1.78 4.90
N ARG A 4 25.32 -1.62 5.55
CA ARG A 4 24.40 -2.74 5.73
C ARG A 4 23.92 -3.23 4.37
N SER A 5 24.07 -4.53 4.12
CA SER A 5 23.61 -5.18 2.90
C SER A 5 22.09 -5.33 2.83
N ALA A 6 21.37 -5.19 3.95
CA ALA A 6 19.93 -5.47 4.03
C ALA A 6 19.15 -4.52 4.95
N TYR A 7 17.84 -4.44 4.72
CA TYR A 7 16.91 -3.77 5.64
C TYR A 7 16.81 -4.54 6.96
N SER A 8 16.50 -3.82 8.05
CA SER A 8 16.31 -4.45 9.35
C SER A 8 15.13 -5.44 9.33
N VAL A 9 15.18 -6.45 10.19
CA VAL A 9 14.10 -7.45 10.31
C VAL A 9 12.73 -6.79 10.54
N PRO A 10 12.57 -5.78 11.42
CA PRO A 10 11.31 -5.07 11.56
C PRO A 10 10.82 -4.39 10.27
N GLN A 11 11.73 -3.78 9.48
CA GLN A 11 11.36 -3.14 8.21
C GLN A 11 10.83 -4.17 7.20
N ARG A 12 11.46 -5.35 7.14
CA ARG A 12 11.06 -6.45 6.25
C ARG A 12 9.73 -7.05 6.64
N ILE A 13 9.54 -7.39 7.92
CA ILE A 13 8.27 -7.93 8.43
C ILE A 13 7.14 -6.95 8.14
N LEU A 14 7.35 -5.66 8.45
CA LEU A 14 6.33 -4.64 8.25
C LEU A 14 6.02 -4.42 6.76
N HIS A 15 7.03 -4.50 5.89
CA HIS A 15 6.81 -4.49 4.44
C HIS A 15 5.90 -5.62 3.97
N TRP A 16 6.25 -6.86 4.28
CA TRP A 16 5.50 -8.02 3.78
C TRP A 16 4.12 -8.13 4.40
N LEU A 17 3.97 -7.79 5.68
CA LEU A 17 2.67 -7.70 6.34
C LEU A 17 1.78 -6.67 5.66
N MET A 18 2.29 -5.46 5.42
CA MET A 18 1.53 -4.42 4.73
C MET A 18 1.19 -4.82 3.29
N ALA A 19 2.13 -5.42 2.55
CA ALA A 19 1.88 -5.91 1.21
C ALA A 19 0.72 -6.91 1.21
N LEU A 20 0.74 -7.92 2.09
CA LEU A 20 -0.33 -8.91 2.22
C LEU A 20 -1.68 -8.26 2.52
N LEU A 21 -1.73 -7.34 3.50
CA LEU A 21 -2.97 -6.64 3.86
C LEU A 21 -3.49 -5.75 2.73
N ILE A 22 -2.61 -5.01 2.03
CA ILE A 22 -2.99 -4.17 0.89
C ILE A 22 -3.56 -5.04 -0.23
N PHE A 23 -2.90 -6.14 -0.58
CA PHE A 23 -3.39 -7.06 -1.60
C PHE A 23 -4.73 -7.69 -1.20
N PHE A 24 -4.87 -8.16 0.04
CA PHE A 24 -6.14 -8.64 0.56
C PHE A 24 -7.25 -7.59 0.39
N ASN A 25 -6.99 -6.35 0.80
CA ASN A 25 -8.00 -5.29 0.76
C ASN A 25 -8.36 -4.82 -0.66
N LEU A 26 -7.40 -4.90 -1.61
CA LEU A 26 -7.61 -4.58 -3.02
C LEU A 26 -8.34 -5.69 -3.79
N LEU A 27 -8.07 -6.96 -3.46
CA LEU A 27 -8.62 -8.12 -4.17
C LEU A 27 -10.00 -8.53 -3.64
N PHE A 28 -10.29 -8.29 -2.35
CA PHE A 28 -11.54 -8.70 -1.71
C PHE A 28 -12.40 -7.52 -1.19
N PRO A 29 -12.76 -6.52 -2.03
CA PRO A 29 -13.61 -5.40 -1.60
C PRO A 29 -15.11 -5.71 -1.63
N ASP A 30 -15.52 -6.95 -1.92
CA ASP A 30 -16.90 -7.29 -2.29
C ASP A 30 -17.93 -6.96 -1.23
N GLY A 31 -17.63 -7.21 0.05
CA GLY A 31 -18.51 -6.86 1.18
C GLY A 31 -18.79 -5.36 1.24
N MET A 32 -17.74 -4.54 1.09
CA MET A 32 -17.87 -3.07 1.06
C MET A 32 -18.64 -2.60 -0.18
N ASN A 33 -18.37 -3.19 -1.34
CA ASN A 33 -19.08 -2.84 -2.57
C ASN A 33 -20.57 -3.21 -2.51
N ALA A 34 -20.91 -4.37 -1.92
CA ALA A 34 -22.28 -4.80 -1.68
C ALA A 34 -23.00 -3.83 -0.76
N TRP A 35 -22.42 -3.55 0.41
CA TRP A 35 -22.95 -2.56 1.35
C TRP A 35 -23.19 -1.20 0.70
N ARG A 36 -22.21 -0.68 -0.07
CA ARG A 36 -22.31 0.63 -0.72
C ARG A 36 -23.44 0.68 -1.76
N ARG A 37 -23.69 -0.43 -2.47
CA ARG A 37 -24.83 -0.53 -3.40
C ARG A 37 -26.16 -0.44 -2.64
N LEU A 38 -26.32 -1.17 -1.54
CA LEU A 38 -27.54 -1.12 -0.72
C LEU A 38 -27.85 0.31 -0.27
N ILE A 39 -26.86 0.99 0.31
CA ILE A 39 -26.99 2.38 0.78
C ILE A 39 -27.38 3.33 -0.36
N ARG A 40 -26.74 3.21 -1.53
CA ARG A 40 -27.07 4.05 -2.69
C ARG A 40 -28.49 3.84 -3.23
N HIS A 41 -29.07 2.67 -3.02
CA HIS A 41 -30.44 2.36 -3.41
C HIS A 41 -31.47 2.61 -2.30
N GLY A 42 -31.06 3.24 -1.19
CA GLY A 42 -31.95 3.53 -0.05
C GLY A 42 -32.39 2.28 0.70
N GLN A 43 -31.65 1.17 0.57
CA GLN A 43 -31.94 -0.08 1.26
C GLN A 43 -31.23 -0.13 2.60
N THR A 44 -31.84 -0.79 3.58
CA THR A 44 -31.27 -1.00 4.91
C THR A 44 -30.37 -2.23 4.91
N PRO A 45 -29.06 -2.11 5.16
CA PRO A 45 -28.16 -3.26 5.23
C PRO A 45 -28.47 -4.15 6.43
N THR A 46 -28.31 -5.46 6.27
CA THR A 46 -28.37 -6.40 7.39
C THR A 46 -27.12 -6.31 8.26
N SER A 47 -27.16 -6.89 9.46
CA SER A 47 -25.97 -7.02 10.32
C SER A 47 -24.84 -7.79 9.62
N ALA A 48 -25.15 -8.78 8.78
CA ALA A 48 -24.19 -9.53 7.99
C ALA A 48 -23.53 -8.65 6.91
N ASP A 49 -24.30 -7.80 6.22
CA ASP A 49 -23.76 -6.86 5.22
C ASP A 49 -22.76 -5.88 5.85
N ILE A 50 -23.11 -5.34 7.03
CA ILE A 50 -22.25 -4.44 7.79
C ILE A 50 -20.98 -5.16 8.26
N ALA A 51 -21.12 -6.38 8.79
CA ALA A 51 -19.97 -7.18 9.22
C ALA A 51 -19.00 -7.46 8.06
N ASN A 52 -19.53 -7.81 6.88
CA ASN A 52 -18.74 -8.04 5.68
C ASN A 52 -18.05 -6.77 5.17
N ALA A 53 -18.72 -5.61 5.21
CA ALA A 53 -18.10 -4.33 4.87
C ALA A 53 -16.99 -3.94 5.87
N ASN A 54 -17.20 -4.23 7.15
CA ASN A 54 -16.24 -3.91 8.21
C ASN A 54 -14.91 -4.68 8.06
N ILE A 55 -14.89 -5.85 7.43
CA ILE A 55 -13.63 -6.56 7.14
C ILE A 55 -12.69 -5.66 6.31
N HIS A 56 -13.22 -5.04 5.25
CA HIS A 56 -12.46 -4.11 4.41
C HIS A 56 -12.07 -2.83 5.17
N ALA A 57 -13.00 -2.27 5.95
CA ALA A 57 -12.75 -1.05 6.71
C ALA A 57 -11.65 -1.26 7.78
N TYR A 58 -11.72 -2.34 8.55
CA TYR A 58 -10.75 -2.66 9.59
C TYR A 58 -9.39 -3.06 9.02
N ALA A 59 -9.34 -3.79 7.90
CA ALA A 59 -8.08 -4.02 7.19
C ALA A 59 -7.45 -2.70 6.71
N GLY A 60 -8.25 -1.77 6.18
CA GLY A 60 -7.80 -0.41 5.82
C GLY A 60 -7.25 0.38 7.00
N ILE A 61 -7.92 0.35 8.16
CA ILE A 61 -7.45 1.01 9.39
C ILE A 61 -6.15 0.37 9.88
N ALA A 62 -6.04 -0.96 9.86
CA ALA A 62 -4.81 -1.66 10.22
C ALA A 62 -3.64 -1.24 9.31
N ILE A 63 -3.86 -1.15 7.99
CA ILE A 63 -2.85 -0.66 7.04
C ILE A 63 -2.43 0.77 7.39
N LEU A 64 -3.37 1.66 7.72
CA LEU A 64 -3.05 3.05 8.10
C LEU A 64 -2.18 3.11 9.36
N LEU A 65 -2.51 2.34 10.40
CA LEU A 65 -1.72 2.29 11.63
C LEU A 65 -0.32 1.72 11.38
N LEU A 66 -0.22 0.64 10.60
CA LEU A 66 1.06 0.06 10.21
C LEU A 66 1.87 1.01 9.31
N ALA A 67 1.22 1.83 8.48
CA ALA A 67 1.88 2.86 7.67
C ALA A 67 2.53 3.94 8.54
N ILE A 68 1.88 4.35 9.64
CA ILE A 68 2.46 5.26 10.62
C ILE A 68 3.72 4.64 11.25
N VAL A 69 3.62 3.39 11.72
CA VAL A 69 4.77 2.66 12.28
C VAL A 69 5.88 2.53 11.24
N ARG A 70 5.54 2.24 9.99
CA ARG A 70 6.50 2.11 8.89
C ARG A 70 7.22 3.41 8.61
N LEU A 71 6.50 4.52 8.63
CA LEU A 71 7.05 5.84 8.41
C LEU A 71 7.99 6.23 9.56
N ALA A 72 7.59 6.00 10.81
CA ALA A 72 8.45 6.21 11.98
C ALA A 72 9.73 5.36 11.89
N LEU A 73 9.61 4.07 11.54
CA LEU A 73 10.74 3.16 11.39
C LEU A 73 11.68 3.57 10.25
N LYS A 74 11.14 4.11 9.15
CA LYS A 74 11.95 4.66 8.05
C LYS A 74 12.82 5.84 8.51
N PHE A 75 12.32 6.69 9.41
CA PHE A 75 13.08 7.83 9.91
C PHE A 75 14.07 7.46 11.03
N SER A 76 13.83 6.36 11.75
CA SER A 76 14.70 5.91 12.84
C SER A 76 15.74 4.85 12.43
N SER A 77 15.67 4.33 11.21
CA SER A 77 16.57 3.27 10.71
C SER A 77 17.40 3.75 9.53
N GLU A 78 18.67 3.35 9.48
CA GLU A 78 19.49 3.48 8.27
C GLU A 78 18.96 2.57 7.16
N ALA A 79 18.89 3.10 5.94
CA ALA A 79 18.53 2.33 4.75
C ALA A 79 19.78 1.91 3.97
N PRO A 80 19.79 0.72 3.34
CA PRO A 80 20.86 0.33 2.42
C PRO A 80 21.06 1.37 1.30
N SER A 81 22.30 1.54 0.83
CA SER A 81 22.63 2.45 -0.27
C SER A 81 21.89 2.09 -1.56
N MET A 82 21.67 3.05 -2.46
CA MET A 82 21.13 2.71 -3.78
C MET A 82 22.14 1.81 -4.53
N PRO A 83 21.68 0.86 -5.37
CA PRO A 83 22.59 0.05 -6.15
C PRO A 83 23.30 0.91 -7.20
N ASP A 84 24.59 0.67 -7.39
CA ASP A 84 25.40 1.37 -8.38
C ASP A 84 25.22 0.81 -9.80
N GLY A 85 25.73 1.54 -10.81
CA GLY A 85 25.82 1.05 -12.20
C GLY A 85 24.52 1.13 -13.01
N GLN A 86 23.56 1.93 -12.55
CA GLN A 86 22.25 2.09 -13.21
C GLN A 86 22.07 3.50 -13.78
N PRO A 87 21.30 3.67 -14.86
CA PRO A 87 20.97 4.99 -15.37
C PRO A 87 20.20 5.82 -14.33
N VAL A 88 20.51 7.12 -14.24
CA VAL A 88 19.90 8.07 -13.28
C VAL A 88 18.36 8.04 -13.33
N ILE A 89 17.78 7.84 -14.52
CA ILE A 89 16.33 7.75 -14.70
C ILE A 89 15.70 6.59 -13.92
N VAL A 90 16.40 5.47 -13.75
CA VAL A 90 15.91 4.32 -12.97
C VAL A 90 15.81 4.68 -11.50
N HIS A 91 16.81 5.38 -10.96
CA HIS A 91 16.78 5.89 -9.59
C HIS A 91 15.66 6.91 -9.39
N TYR A 92 15.44 7.80 -10.36
CA TYR A 92 14.36 8.78 -10.31
C TYR A 92 12.99 8.10 -10.28
N ILE A 93 12.73 7.16 -11.20
CA ILE A 93 11.47 6.40 -11.25
C ILE A 93 11.25 5.63 -9.93
N ALA A 94 12.29 4.99 -9.40
CA ALA A 94 12.20 4.27 -8.13
C ALA A 94 11.85 5.22 -6.96
N SER A 95 12.47 6.39 -6.90
CA SER A 95 12.20 7.40 -5.87
C SER A 95 10.77 7.92 -5.95
N VAL A 96 10.32 8.34 -7.13
CA VAL A 96 8.95 8.83 -7.37
C VAL A 96 7.92 7.75 -7.03
N THR A 97 8.16 6.50 -7.44
CA THR A 97 7.28 5.36 -7.13
C THR A 97 7.14 5.18 -5.61
N HIS A 98 8.24 5.22 -4.86
CA HIS A 98 8.18 5.11 -3.40
C HIS A 98 7.45 6.28 -2.75
N VAL A 99 7.68 7.53 -3.19
CA VAL A 99 6.98 8.71 -2.66
C VAL A 99 5.47 8.58 -2.92
N LEU A 100 5.08 8.19 -4.14
CA LEU A 100 3.68 7.96 -4.48
C LEU A 100 3.05 6.86 -3.64
N LEU A 101 3.73 5.71 -3.46
CA LEU A 101 3.24 4.65 -2.57
C LEU A 101 3.05 5.17 -1.14
N TYR A 102 4.02 5.93 -0.61
CA TYR A 102 3.88 6.53 0.72
C TYR A 102 2.68 7.48 0.80
N ALA A 103 2.42 8.30 -0.21
CA ALA A 103 1.21 9.14 -0.21
C ALA A 103 -0.07 8.29 -0.26
N LEU A 104 -0.10 7.27 -1.12
CA LEU A 104 -1.30 6.46 -1.39
C LEU A 104 -1.68 5.54 -0.24
N ILE A 105 -0.71 4.95 0.49
CA ILE A 105 -1.01 4.09 1.65
C ILE A 105 -1.67 4.85 2.81
N PHE A 106 -1.58 6.18 2.84
CA PHE A 106 -2.34 7.03 3.77
C PHE A 106 -3.64 7.54 3.13
N ALA A 107 -3.57 8.05 1.90
CA ALA A 107 -4.72 8.65 1.22
C ALA A 107 -5.87 7.64 1.00
N MET A 108 -5.56 6.38 0.66
CA MET A 108 -6.58 5.34 0.46
C MET A 108 -7.40 5.06 1.73
N PRO A 109 -6.83 4.64 2.86
CA PRO A 109 -7.64 4.36 4.05
C PRO A 109 -8.32 5.62 4.62
N LEU A 110 -7.69 6.80 4.57
CA LEU A 110 -8.31 8.05 5.04
C LEU A 110 -9.55 8.42 4.20
N SER A 111 -9.46 8.33 2.87
CA SER A 111 -10.63 8.55 2.00
C SER A 111 -11.71 7.49 2.19
N GLY A 112 -11.33 6.25 2.45
CA GLY A 112 -12.27 5.16 2.77
C GLY A 112 -13.02 5.41 4.08
N MET A 113 -12.33 5.87 5.12
CA MET A 113 -12.94 6.25 6.40
C MET A 113 -13.90 7.43 6.24
N ALA A 114 -13.51 8.47 5.50
CA ALA A 114 -14.39 9.61 5.21
C ALA A 114 -15.65 9.19 4.44
N ALA A 115 -15.51 8.26 3.49
CA ALA A 115 -16.65 7.70 2.76
C ALA A 115 -17.58 6.88 3.65
N TYR A 116 -17.02 5.95 4.43
CA TYR A 116 -17.77 4.93 5.15
C TYR A 116 -18.36 5.43 6.48
N TYR A 117 -17.57 6.16 7.27
CA TYR A 117 -17.98 6.62 8.60
C TYR A 117 -18.54 8.05 8.62
N LEU A 118 -18.13 8.90 7.67
CA LEU A 118 -18.57 10.30 7.62
C LEU A 118 -19.58 10.58 6.48
N GLY A 119 -19.87 9.59 5.63
CA GLY A 119 -20.85 9.71 4.55
C GLY A 119 -20.43 10.68 3.44
N VAL A 120 -19.15 10.96 3.26
CA VAL A 120 -18.67 11.91 2.25
C VAL A 120 -18.64 11.25 0.86
N ASP A 121 -19.63 11.56 0.02
CA ASP A 121 -19.78 10.94 -1.31
C ASP A 121 -18.59 11.20 -2.25
N THR A 122 -18.01 12.41 -2.22
CA THR A 122 -16.81 12.73 -3.00
C THR A 122 -15.64 11.84 -2.60
N ALA A 123 -15.48 11.58 -1.30
CA ALA A 123 -14.44 10.67 -0.81
C ALA A 123 -14.69 9.24 -1.27
N ALA A 124 -15.96 8.80 -1.30
CA ALA A 124 -16.34 7.48 -1.82
C ALA A 124 -15.98 7.32 -3.30
N PHE A 125 -16.24 8.34 -4.12
CA PHE A 125 -15.85 8.37 -5.53
C PHE A 125 -14.33 8.30 -5.68
N LEU A 126 -13.59 9.17 -4.97
CA LEU A 126 -12.13 9.23 -5.05
C LEU A 126 -11.48 7.91 -4.62
N HIS A 127 -11.93 7.35 -3.50
CA HIS A 127 -11.45 6.09 -2.94
C HIS A 127 -11.71 4.91 -3.89
N GLY A 128 -12.96 4.77 -4.37
CA GLY A 128 -13.37 3.64 -5.21
C GLY A 128 -12.92 3.72 -6.67
N GLY A 129 -12.54 4.91 -7.14
CA GLY A 129 -12.16 5.20 -8.53
C GLY A 129 -10.69 5.62 -8.68
N PRO A 130 -10.39 6.92 -8.79
CA PRO A 130 -9.08 7.41 -9.22
C PRO A 130 -7.94 7.02 -8.27
N ILE A 131 -8.10 7.12 -6.94
CA ILE A 131 -7.01 6.79 -6.01
C ILE A 131 -6.68 5.30 -6.11
N LYS A 132 -7.69 4.43 -6.17
CA LYS A 132 -7.50 2.98 -6.36
C LYS A 132 -6.82 2.65 -7.70
N ALA A 133 -7.20 3.31 -8.78
CA ALA A 133 -6.59 3.10 -10.10
C ALA A 133 -5.10 3.50 -10.12
N VAL A 134 -4.78 4.66 -9.53
CA VAL A 134 -3.39 5.10 -9.35
C VAL A 134 -2.62 4.11 -8.47
N LEU A 135 -3.20 3.66 -7.35
CA LEU A 135 -2.56 2.67 -6.47
C LEU A 135 -2.22 1.38 -7.22
N TRP A 136 -3.16 0.80 -7.98
CA TRP A 136 -2.89 -0.39 -8.81
C TRP A 136 -1.72 -0.16 -9.76
N THR A 137 -1.72 0.97 -10.46
CA THR A 137 -0.68 1.32 -11.43
C THR A 137 0.69 1.42 -10.74
N VAL A 138 0.77 2.11 -9.61
CA VAL A 138 2.03 2.31 -8.87
C VAL A 138 2.50 1.01 -8.22
N VAL A 139 1.60 0.16 -7.72
CA VAL A 139 1.95 -1.18 -7.19
C VAL A 139 2.54 -2.06 -8.29
N VAL A 140 1.92 -2.10 -9.47
CA VAL A 140 2.44 -2.85 -10.62
C VAL A 140 3.81 -2.32 -11.03
N LEU A 141 3.96 -0.99 -11.14
CA LEU A 141 5.24 -0.37 -11.45
C LEU A 141 6.32 -0.71 -10.40
N HIS A 142 5.97 -0.71 -9.12
CA HIS A 142 6.88 -1.06 -8.03
C HIS A 142 7.36 -2.51 -8.12
N ILE A 143 6.43 -3.45 -8.32
CA ILE A 143 6.76 -4.88 -8.47
C ILE A 143 7.60 -5.10 -9.72
N PHE A 144 7.18 -4.55 -10.86
CA PHE A 144 7.93 -4.63 -12.11
C PHE A 144 9.33 -4.05 -11.96
N GLY A 145 9.46 -2.87 -11.33
CA GLY A 145 10.74 -2.27 -11.01
C GLY A 145 11.64 -3.19 -10.19
N ALA A 146 11.10 -3.83 -9.13
CA ALA A 146 11.86 -4.79 -8.33
C ALA A 146 12.31 -6.03 -9.14
N LEU A 147 11.48 -6.50 -10.09
CA LEU A 147 11.83 -7.61 -10.99
C LEU A 147 12.89 -7.20 -12.01
N VAL A 148 12.81 -6.01 -12.59
CA VAL A 148 13.85 -5.45 -13.49
C VAL A 148 15.17 -5.31 -12.74
N GLN A 149 15.13 -4.80 -11.51
CA GLN A 149 16.29 -4.72 -10.63
C GLN A 149 16.95 -6.08 -10.40
N HIS A 150 16.14 -7.12 -10.21
CA HIS A 150 16.61 -8.46 -9.93
C HIS A 150 17.13 -9.21 -11.17
N PHE A 151 16.40 -9.17 -12.30
CA PHE A 151 16.69 -9.98 -13.47
C PHE A 151 17.57 -9.27 -14.50
N TYR A 152 17.33 -7.97 -14.75
CA TYR A 152 18.08 -7.21 -15.76
C TYR A 152 19.35 -6.61 -15.17
N PHE A 153 19.22 -5.82 -14.11
CA PHE A 153 20.37 -5.19 -13.45
C PHE A 153 21.12 -6.12 -12.49
N ARG A 154 20.56 -7.30 -12.19
CA ARG A 154 21.15 -8.30 -11.28
C ARG A 154 21.56 -7.71 -9.93
N SER A 155 20.83 -6.71 -9.47
CA SER A 155 21.03 -6.09 -8.16
C SER A 155 20.42 -6.95 -7.05
N ASP A 156 20.83 -6.66 -5.83
CA ASP A 156 20.37 -7.32 -4.62
C ASP A 156 19.12 -6.66 -4.01
N VAL A 157 18.55 -5.60 -4.61
CA VAL A 157 17.40 -4.83 -4.07
C VAL A 157 16.28 -5.71 -3.53
N LEU A 158 15.85 -6.72 -4.30
CA LEU A 158 14.81 -7.65 -3.89
C LEU A 158 15.27 -8.55 -2.72
N ARG A 159 16.53 -8.99 -2.72
CA ARG A 159 17.13 -9.81 -1.65
C ARG A 159 17.20 -9.05 -0.33
N ARG A 160 17.51 -7.75 -0.37
CA ARG A 160 17.58 -6.86 0.81
C ARG A 160 16.25 -6.79 1.57
N MET A 161 15.12 -7.03 0.89
CA MET A 161 13.78 -7.01 1.48
C MET A 161 13.25 -8.42 1.80
N THR A 162 13.83 -9.49 1.25
CA THR A 162 13.30 -10.86 1.37
C THR A 162 14.06 -11.74 2.34
N ILE A 163 15.38 -11.86 2.19
CA ILE A 163 16.21 -12.85 2.92
C ILE A 163 17.24 -12.19 3.83
N GLY A 164 17.76 -11.01 3.45
CA GLY A 164 18.81 -10.31 4.19
C GLY A 164 20.17 -10.98 4.09
#